data_AF-A0A950SFY9-F1
#
_entry.id   AF-A0A950SFY9-F1
#
_cell.length_a   1.000
_cell.length_b   1.000
_cell.length_c   1.000
_cell.angle_alpha   90.00
_cell.angle_beta   90.00
_cell.angle_gamma   90.00
#
_symmetry.space_group_name_H-M   'P 1'
#
loop_
_entity.id
_entity.type
_entity.pdbx_description
1 polymer ?
#
loop_
_entity_poly.entity_id
_entity_poly.type
_entity_poly.pdbx_seq_one_letter_code
_entity_poly.pdbx_strand_id
1 'polypeptide(L)'
;MIWIIVPLFALVIFGLYVRREAARLRAEDLRPRILVKLKLAGNGMATPAELHERQALEAEIEKRGIGSIADTGSGDGWATLQVSVVDPNAAAEQVRDLLREQDLFDRAEVSA
;
A
#
# COMPACT_ATOMS: atom_id res chain seq x y z
N MET A 1 5.53 27.29 -38.55
CA MET A 1 5.06 27.76 -37.23
C MET A 1 4.30 26.69 -36.44
N ILE A 2 3.33 25.98 -37.03
CA ILE A 2 2.51 24.95 -36.35
C ILE A 2 3.35 23.80 -35.75
N TRP A 3 4.44 23.40 -36.41
CA TRP A 3 5.33 22.32 -35.95
C TRP A 3 6.09 22.59 -34.63
N ILE A 4 6.19 23.84 -34.18
CA ILE A 4 6.83 24.21 -32.91
C ILE A 4 5.78 24.33 -31.78
N ILE A 5 4.55 24.67 -32.13
CA ILE A 5 3.46 24.90 -31.18
C ILE A 5 2.95 23.57 -30.60
N VAL A 6 2.86 22.51 -31.42
CA VAL A 6 2.39 21.18 -31.02
C VAL A 6 3.22 20.55 -29.88
N PRO A 7 4.56 20.47 -29.95
CA PRO A 7 5.35 19.89 -28.85
C PRO A 7 5.28 20.75 -27.59
N LEU A 8 5.15 22.07 -27.72
CA LEU A 8 5.03 22.98 -26.57
C LEU A 8 3.69 22.77 -25.82
N PHE A 9 2.59 22.61 -26.57
CA PHE A 9 1.29 22.27 -26.00
C PHE A 9 1.29 20.89 -25.34
N ALA A 10 1.94 19.89 -25.96
CA ALA A 10 2.09 18.56 -25.35
C ALA A 10 2.84 18.62 -24.01
N LEU A 11 3.89 19.43 -23.91
CA LEU A 11 4.66 19.63 -22.67
C LEU A 11 3.83 20.30 -21.58
N VAL A 12 3.00 21.29 -21.94
CA VAL A 12 2.12 21.98 -20.98
C VAL A 12 0.99 21.07 -20.50
N ILE A 13 0.35 20.32 -21.41
CA ILE A 13 -0.72 19.37 -21.06
C ILE A 13 -0.15 18.23 -20.21
N PHE A 14 1.02 17.70 -20.57
CA PHE A 14 1.71 16.68 -19.79
C PHE A 14 2.13 17.21 -18.41
N GLY A 15 2.68 18.42 -18.34
CA GLY A 15 3.02 19.07 -17.07
C GLY A 15 1.79 19.31 -16.16
N LEU A 16 0.66 19.69 -16.74
CA LEU A 16 -0.61 19.83 -16.03
C LEU A 16 -1.18 18.48 -15.58
N TYR A 17 -1.05 17.43 -16.41
CA TYR A 17 -1.44 16.06 -16.07
C TYR A 17 -0.63 15.53 -14.89
N VAL A 18 0.71 15.62 -14.96
CA VAL A 18 1.62 15.20 -13.88
C VAL A 18 1.36 15.99 -12.59
N ARG A 19 1.09 17.30 -12.68
CA ARG A 19 0.77 18.12 -11.50
C ARG A 19 -0.53 17.72 -10.82
N ARG A 20 -1.52 17.24 -11.59
CA ARG A 20 -2.81 16.77 -11.07
C ARG A 20 -2.69 15.40 -10.39
N GLU A 21 -1.90 14.50 -10.98
CA GLU A 21 -1.61 13.18 -10.39
C GLU A 21 -0.83 13.32 -9.07
N ALA A 22 0.19 14.19 -9.05
CA ALA A 22 0.96 14.50 -7.85
C ALA A 22 0.13 15.19 -6.75
N ALA A 23 -0.94 15.88 -7.09
CA ALA A 23 -1.86 16.49 -6.13
C ALA A 23 -2.84 15.47 -5.53
N ARG A 24 -3.27 14.45 -6.29
CA ARG A 24 -4.03 13.31 -5.76
C ARG A 24 -3.18 12.46 -4.81
N LEU A 25 -1.96 12.15 -5.21
CA LEU A 25 -1.00 11.43 -4.36
C LEU A 25 -0.73 12.17 -3.04
N ARG A 26 -0.58 13.51 -3.07
CA ARG A 26 -0.42 14.32 -1.85
C ARG A 26 -1.66 14.41 -0.95
N ALA A 27 -2.86 14.26 -1.51
CA ALA A 27 -4.10 14.29 -0.73
C ALA A 27 -4.40 12.94 -0.05
N GLU A 28 -3.98 11.82 -0.65
CA GLU A 28 -3.96 10.50 0.01
C GLU A 28 -2.81 10.37 1.04
N ASP A 29 -1.73 11.12 0.87
CA ASP A 29 -0.55 11.12 1.77
C ASP A 29 -0.77 11.68 3.18
N LEU A 30 -1.89 12.37 3.44
CA LEU A 30 -2.14 12.97 4.75
C LEU A 30 -2.86 12.04 5.73
N ARG A 31 -3.36 10.89 5.29
CA ARG A 31 -3.99 9.93 6.20
C ARG A 31 -2.90 9.20 7.00
N PRO A 32 -3.08 8.99 8.31
CA PRO A 32 -2.18 8.17 9.09
C PRO A 32 -2.10 6.77 8.47
N ARG A 33 -0.89 6.18 8.49
CA ARG A 33 -0.62 4.89 7.87
C ARG A 33 -0.08 3.92 8.91
N ILE A 34 -0.56 2.70 8.85
CA ILE A 34 0.03 1.58 9.57
C ILE A 34 0.88 0.75 8.61
N LEU A 35 2.00 0.26 9.09
CA LEU A 35 2.89 -0.64 8.35
C LEU A 35 2.73 -2.06 8.90
N VAL A 36 2.35 -2.98 8.04
CA VAL A 36 2.27 -4.41 8.31
C VAL A 36 3.39 -5.10 7.56
N LYS A 37 4.21 -5.88 8.24
CA LYS A 37 5.26 -6.70 7.62
C LYS A 37 4.95 -8.16 7.90
N LEU A 38 4.99 -8.99 6.87
CA LEU A 38 4.86 -10.44 6.94
C LEU A 38 6.20 -11.06 6.58
N LYS A 39 6.75 -11.90 7.47
CA LYS A 39 8.00 -12.59 7.24
C LYS A 39 7.82 -13.63 6.14
N LEU A 40 8.67 -13.55 5.13
CA LEU A 40 8.74 -14.51 4.04
C LEU A 40 9.58 -15.72 4.46
N ALA A 41 9.16 -16.90 4.06
CA ALA A 41 9.89 -18.15 4.27
C ALA A 41 11.06 -18.30 3.27
N GLY A 42 11.01 -17.61 2.13
CA GLY A 42 12.00 -17.71 1.04
C GLY A 42 13.25 -16.83 1.19
N ASN A 43 14.11 -16.86 0.17
CA ASN A 43 15.39 -16.14 0.06
C ASN A 43 15.26 -14.63 -0.19
N GLY A 44 14.31 -13.97 0.47
CA GLY A 44 14.19 -12.51 0.44
C GLY A 44 13.12 -11.96 -0.52
N MET A 45 12.62 -12.78 -1.46
CA MET A 45 11.53 -12.44 -2.38
C MET A 45 10.28 -13.25 -2.05
N ALA A 46 9.11 -12.64 -2.22
CA ALA A 46 7.84 -13.31 -1.97
C ALA A 46 7.57 -14.38 -3.04
N THR A 47 7.23 -15.57 -2.60
CA THR A 47 6.73 -16.65 -3.46
C THR A 47 5.30 -16.34 -3.91
N PRO A 48 4.80 -17.00 -4.99
CA PRO A 48 3.42 -16.82 -5.42
C PRO A 48 2.38 -17.14 -4.34
N ALA A 49 2.67 -18.10 -3.45
CA ALA A 49 1.80 -18.43 -2.32
C ALA A 49 1.75 -17.29 -1.30
N GLU A 50 2.89 -16.73 -0.93
CA GLU A 50 2.98 -15.59 0.00
C GLU A 50 2.37 -14.32 -0.57
N LEU A 51 2.49 -14.09 -1.89
CA LEU A 51 1.78 -13.01 -2.57
C LEU A 51 0.26 -13.20 -2.51
N HIS A 52 -0.22 -14.44 -2.66
CA HIS A 52 -1.64 -14.75 -2.54
C HIS A 52 -2.15 -14.54 -1.12
N GLU A 53 -1.38 -14.93 -0.10
CA GLU A 53 -1.71 -14.67 1.31
C GLU A 53 -1.75 -13.17 1.60
N ARG A 54 -0.78 -12.39 1.07
CA ARG A 54 -0.78 -10.93 1.17
C ARG A 54 -2.02 -10.31 0.52
N GLN A 55 -2.38 -10.76 -0.69
CA GLN A 55 -3.58 -10.31 -1.39
C GLN A 55 -4.89 -10.68 -0.65
N ALA A 56 -4.93 -11.86 -0.04
CA ALA A 56 -6.06 -12.26 0.80
C ALA A 56 -6.19 -11.36 2.03
N LEU A 57 -5.06 -10.99 2.66
CA LEU A 57 -5.03 -10.05 3.77
C LEU A 57 -5.47 -8.64 3.33
N GLU A 58 -4.98 -8.15 2.18
CA GLU A 58 -5.40 -6.88 1.58
C GLU A 58 -6.92 -6.83 1.40
N ALA A 59 -7.49 -7.86 0.77
CA ALA A 59 -8.92 -7.95 0.52
C ALA A 59 -9.74 -7.98 1.82
N GLU A 60 -9.26 -8.68 2.85
CA GLU A 60 -9.97 -8.78 4.12
C GLU A 60 -9.90 -7.48 4.93
N ILE A 61 -8.78 -6.74 4.86
CA ILE A 61 -8.62 -5.41 5.46
C ILE A 61 -9.62 -4.41 4.85
N GLU A 62 -9.73 -4.39 3.52
CA GLU A 62 -10.68 -3.52 2.82
C GLU A 62 -12.13 -3.94 3.06
N LYS A 63 -12.41 -5.25 3.02
CA LYS A 63 -13.75 -5.80 3.27
C LYS A 63 -14.26 -5.51 4.69
N ARG A 64 -13.38 -5.53 5.70
CA ARG A 64 -13.70 -5.16 7.08
C ARG A 64 -13.74 -3.65 7.30
N GLY A 65 -13.35 -2.85 6.30
CA GLY A 65 -13.34 -1.39 6.38
C GLY A 65 -12.30 -0.83 7.35
N ILE A 66 -11.23 -1.59 7.64
CA ILE A 66 -10.18 -1.18 8.58
C ILE A 66 -9.37 -0.01 8.00
N GLY A 67 -9.15 -0.02 6.69
CA GLY A 67 -8.47 1.03 5.95
C GLY A 67 -8.42 0.73 4.45
N SER A 68 -7.65 1.54 3.72
CA SER A 68 -7.42 1.36 2.28
C SER A 68 -5.94 1.10 2.03
N ILE A 69 -5.62 0.21 1.10
CA ILE A 69 -4.23 -0.14 0.82
C ILE A 69 -3.54 1.04 0.13
N ALA A 70 -2.46 1.54 0.74
CA ALA A 70 -1.71 2.69 0.25
C ALA A 70 -0.53 2.27 -0.62
N ASP A 71 0.20 1.24 -0.18
CA ASP A 71 1.37 0.73 -0.86
C ASP A 71 1.63 -0.73 -0.47
N THR A 72 2.21 -1.51 -1.37
CA THR A 72 2.55 -2.91 -1.13
C THR A 72 3.92 -3.22 -1.70
N GLY A 73 4.72 -3.98 -0.97
CA GLY A 73 6.09 -4.31 -1.34
C GLY A 73 6.49 -5.71 -0.89
N SER A 74 7.59 -6.19 -1.46
CA SER A 74 8.23 -7.43 -1.01
C SER A 74 9.73 -7.32 -1.26
N GLY A 75 10.52 -7.60 -0.24
CA GLY A 75 11.98 -7.52 -0.27
C GLY A 75 12.58 -7.80 1.10
N ASP A 76 13.89 -8.07 1.14
CA ASP A 76 14.66 -8.28 2.39
C ASP A 76 14.06 -9.34 3.34
N GLY A 77 13.30 -10.30 2.82
CA GLY A 77 12.66 -11.36 3.61
C GLY A 77 11.32 -10.95 4.22
N TRP A 78 10.74 -9.84 3.77
CA TRP A 78 9.46 -9.33 4.23
C TRP A 78 8.53 -9.00 3.06
N ALA A 79 7.25 -9.33 3.20
CA ALA A 79 6.18 -8.70 2.46
C ALA A 79 5.65 -7.53 3.28
N THR A 80 5.68 -6.33 2.73
CA THR A 80 5.25 -5.10 3.41
C THR A 80 3.93 -4.60 2.85
N LEU A 81 3.06 -4.14 3.73
CA LEU A 81 1.75 -3.58 3.40
C LEU A 81 1.58 -2.28 4.17
N GLN A 82 1.40 -1.17 3.46
CA GLN A 82 1.00 0.10 4.06
C GLN A 82 -0.51 0.27 3.90
N VAL A 83 -1.19 0.51 5.01
CA VAL A 83 -2.64 0.73 5.04
C VAL A 83 -2.91 2.15 5.51
N SER A 84 -3.57 2.94 4.67
CA SER A 84 -4.10 4.25 5.03
C SER A 84 -5.34 4.07 5.89
N VAL A 85 -5.33 4.65 7.08
CA VAL A 85 -6.37 4.46 8.09
C VAL A 85 -6.84 5.80 8.65
N VAL A 86 -7.92 5.79 9.43
CA VAL A 86 -8.42 6.98 10.14
C VAL A 86 -7.79 7.10 11.52
N ASP A 87 -7.70 5.99 12.25
CA ASP A 87 -7.06 5.89 13.56
C ASP A 87 -6.01 4.76 13.53
N PRO A 88 -4.70 5.08 13.61
CA PRO A 88 -3.63 4.10 13.50
C PRO A 88 -3.60 3.10 14.67
N ASN A 89 -3.97 3.51 15.88
CA ASN A 89 -3.96 2.61 17.03
C ASN A 89 -5.11 1.59 16.96
N ALA A 90 -6.32 2.09 16.68
CA ALA A 90 -7.48 1.22 16.53
C ALA A 90 -7.35 0.27 15.34
N ALA A 91 -6.78 0.75 14.22
CA ALA A 91 -6.56 -0.09 13.05
C ALA A 91 -5.45 -1.13 13.29
N ALA A 92 -4.38 -0.78 13.99
CA ALA A 92 -3.33 -1.74 14.33
C ALA A 92 -3.85 -2.89 15.20
N GLU A 93 -4.70 -2.60 16.19
CA GLU A 93 -5.38 -3.65 16.99
C GLU A 93 -6.25 -4.55 16.11
N GLN A 94 -7.09 -3.98 15.24
CA GLN A 94 -7.94 -4.75 14.33
C GLN A 94 -7.14 -5.61 13.35
N VAL A 95 -6.02 -5.09 12.84
CA VAL A 95 -5.11 -5.86 11.97
C VAL A 95 -4.43 -6.98 12.75
N ARG A 96 -4.02 -6.75 14.00
CA ARG A 96 -3.45 -7.80 14.86
C ARG A 96 -4.44 -8.93 15.10
N ASP A 97 -5.70 -8.60 15.37
CA ASP A 97 -6.76 -9.61 15.54
C ASP A 97 -7.02 -10.38 14.25
N LEU A 98 -7.06 -9.69 13.10
CA LEU A 98 -7.16 -10.33 11.80
C LEU A 98 -5.99 -11.29 11.51
N LEU A 99 -4.77 -10.88 11.85
CA LEU A 99 -3.58 -11.73 11.71
C LEU A 99 -3.63 -12.95 12.62
N ARG A 100 -4.21 -12.86 13.81
CA ARG A 100 -4.43 -14.01 14.71
C ARG A 100 -5.47 -14.98 14.15
N GLU A 101 -6.57 -14.47 13.60
CA GLU A 101 -7.60 -15.31 12.98
C GLU A 101 -7.06 -16.15 11.80
N GLN A 102 -6.05 -15.62 11.10
CA GLN A 102 -5.42 -16.28 9.95
C GLN A 102 -4.13 -17.06 10.31
N ASP A 103 -3.78 -17.18 11.59
CA ASP A 103 -2.55 -17.83 12.06
C ASP A 103 -1.25 -17.19 11.48
N LEU A 104 -1.32 -15.91 11.16
CA LEU A 104 -0.23 -15.14 10.57
C LEU A 104 0.50 -14.27 11.60
N PHE A 105 -0.05 -14.14 12.80
CA PHE A 105 0.44 -13.23 13.84
C PHE A 105 1.90 -13.50 14.24
N ASP A 106 2.30 -14.77 14.34
CA ASP A 106 3.65 -15.17 14.77
C ASP A 106 4.74 -14.79 13.77
N ARG A 107 4.37 -14.50 12.53
CA ARG A 107 5.28 -14.09 11.46
C ARG A 107 5.02 -12.66 10.98
N ALA A 108 4.21 -11.88 11.71
CA ALA A 108 3.83 -10.53 11.30
C ALA A 108 4.26 -9.46 12.32
N GLU A 109 4.68 -8.30 11.80
CA GLU A 109 4.95 -7.09 12.59
C GLU A 109 3.98 -5.99 12.18
N VAL A 110 3.31 -5.37 13.15
CA VAL A 110 2.36 -4.25 12.91
C VAL A 110 2.86 -3.02 13.65
N SER A 111 3.19 -1.97 12.89
CA SER A 111 3.64 -0.66 13.39
C SER A 111 2.61 0.42 13.05
N ALA A 112 2.25 1.23 14.05
CA ALA A 112 1.27 2.30 13.95
C ALA A 112 1.92 3.69 13.96
#